data_AF-A0A0C2VLH5-F1
#
_entry.id   AF-A0A0C2VLH5-F1
#
_cell.length_a   1.000
_cell.length_b   1.000
_cell.length_c   1.000
_cell.angle_alpha   90.00
_cell.angle_beta   90.00
_cell.angle_gamma   90.00
#
_symmetry.space_group_name_H-M   'P 1'
#
loop_
_entity.id
_entity.type
_entity.pdbx_description
1 polymer ?
#
loop_
_entity_poly.entity_id
_entity_poly.type
_entity_poly.pdbx_seq_one_letter_code
_entity_poly.pdbx_strand_id
1 'polypeptide(L)'
;MKMIFSSFQWMIFIIAGSIATPIANAALFQLDAIETAGFVQRTMFVLGMAGIVQVLFGHRLPINESPAGLWWGVFIIYATFIGVTYETAADTLKVLKSGLLISGIIFLLLALTGVLNKITILFTPTITFTYLMLLIFQLSGPFFNGITGFDHDIGVVQIPVIFGSLITIIFTFWLGNHQVKWVQHYSIVMAFAIGWLVFAGLGLASGPLLKQAGTSHFQTGLHLVPLFLRLE
;
A
#
# COMPACT_ATOMS: atom_id res chain seq x y z
N MET A 1 -9.35 30.23 -6.11
CA MET A 1 -10.23 29.11 -5.69
C MET A 1 -10.06 27.85 -6.55
N LYS A 2 -10.08 27.93 -7.91
CA LYS A 2 -9.91 26.74 -8.77
C LYS A 2 -8.64 25.91 -8.50
N MET A 3 -7.50 26.58 -8.30
CA MET A 3 -6.23 25.90 -8.01
C MET A 3 -6.26 25.08 -6.72
N ILE A 4 -6.84 25.60 -5.64
CA ILE A 4 -6.91 24.89 -4.35
C ILE A 4 -7.72 23.60 -4.49
N PHE A 5 -8.86 23.66 -5.19
CA PHE A 5 -9.71 22.50 -5.39
C PHE A 5 -9.05 21.44 -6.28
N SER A 6 -8.40 21.85 -7.37
CA SER A 6 -7.64 20.94 -8.24
C SER A 6 -6.40 20.36 -7.54
N SER A 7 -5.70 21.12 -6.71
CA SER A 7 -4.59 20.63 -5.90
C SER A 7 -5.05 19.61 -4.84
N PHE A 8 -6.20 19.85 -4.21
CA PHE A 8 -6.79 18.90 -3.25
C PHE A 8 -7.21 17.60 -3.93
N GLN A 9 -7.83 17.69 -5.12
CA GLN A 9 -8.14 16.53 -5.94
C GLN A 9 -6.88 15.75 -6.32
N TRP A 10 -5.83 16.44 -6.76
CA TRP A 10 -4.55 15.82 -7.10
C TRP A 10 -3.91 15.12 -5.92
N MET A 11 -3.97 15.73 -4.74
CA MET A 11 -3.53 15.12 -3.47
C MET A 11 -4.28 13.82 -3.20
N ILE A 12 -5.62 13.81 -3.32
CA ILE A 12 -6.41 12.58 -3.12
C ILE A 12 -6.03 11.51 -4.14
N PHE A 13 -5.81 11.89 -5.41
CA PHE A 13 -5.39 10.95 -6.45
C PHE A 13 -4.02 10.32 -6.16
N ILE A 14 -3.04 11.11 -5.70
CA ILE A 14 -1.72 10.61 -5.27
C ILE A 14 -1.87 9.65 -4.09
N ILE A 15 -2.66 10.03 -3.06
CA ILE A 15 -2.89 9.17 -1.89
C ILE A 15 -3.54 7.85 -2.32
N ALA A 16 -4.60 7.92 -3.12
CA ALA A 16 -5.30 6.78 -3.67
C ALA A 16 -4.37 5.82 -4.43
N GLY A 17 -3.50 6.36 -5.29
CA GLY A 17 -2.55 5.57 -6.07
C GLY A 17 -1.37 5.01 -5.25
N SER A 18 -1.07 5.60 -4.09
CA SER A 18 0.13 5.28 -3.31
C SER A 18 -0.13 4.49 -2.04
N ILE A 19 -1.38 4.45 -1.54
CA ILE A 19 -1.71 3.81 -0.26
C ILE A 19 -1.74 2.28 -0.32
N ALA A 20 -2.00 1.70 -1.50
CA ALA A 20 -2.12 0.25 -1.66
C ALA A 20 -0.82 -0.49 -1.33
N THR A 21 0.33 0.04 -1.77
CA THR A 21 1.65 -0.59 -1.56
C THR A 21 2.04 -0.74 -0.08
N PRO A 22 2.05 0.32 0.76
CA PRO A 22 2.40 0.16 2.17
C PRO A 22 1.41 -0.74 2.93
N ILE A 23 0.11 -0.74 2.59
CA ILE A 23 -0.87 -1.64 3.20
C ILE A 23 -0.58 -3.10 2.84
N ALA A 24 -0.34 -3.39 1.56
CA ALA A 24 -0.04 -4.74 1.13
C ALA A 24 1.28 -5.26 1.71
N ASN A 25 2.32 -4.41 1.75
CA ASN A 25 3.57 -4.75 2.39
C ASN A 25 3.39 -4.97 3.90
N ALA A 26 2.59 -4.17 4.59
CA ALA A 26 2.31 -4.38 6.00
C ALA A 26 1.66 -5.76 6.25
N ALA A 27 0.70 -6.16 5.41
CA ALA A 27 0.07 -7.47 5.48
C ALA A 27 1.06 -8.61 5.21
N LEU A 28 1.96 -8.47 4.22
CA LEU A 28 2.99 -9.47 3.93
C LEU A 28 3.93 -9.75 5.10
N PHE A 29 4.21 -8.74 5.91
CA PHE A 29 5.09 -8.83 7.09
C PHE A 29 4.30 -8.99 8.40
N GLN A 30 2.98 -9.19 8.32
CA GLN A 30 2.09 -9.38 9.46
C GLN A 30 2.19 -8.25 10.51
N LEU A 31 2.36 -7.01 10.05
CA LEU A 31 2.41 -5.84 10.92
C LEU A 31 1.05 -5.63 11.58
N ASP A 32 1.06 -5.18 12.84
CA ASP A 32 -0.18 -4.88 13.54
C ASP A 32 -0.87 -3.61 13.00
N ALA A 33 -2.06 -3.31 13.52
CA ALA A 33 -2.85 -2.14 13.19
C ALA A 33 -2.09 -0.80 13.31
N ILE A 34 -1.34 -0.64 14.40
CA ILE A 34 -0.64 0.59 14.77
C ILE A 34 0.61 0.74 13.89
N GLU A 35 1.36 -0.35 13.70
CA GLU A 35 2.52 -0.41 12.83
C GLU A 35 2.14 -0.15 11.38
N THR A 36 1.03 -0.73 10.90
CA THR A 36 0.50 -0.50 9.56
C THR A 36 0.14 0.97 9.36
N ALA A 37 -0.60 1.57 10.30
CA ALA A 37 -0.95 2.99 10.24
C ALA A 37 0.29 3.88 10.25
N GLY A 38 1.27 3.58 11.12
CA GLY A 38 2.55 4.27 11.19
C GLY A 38 3.37 4.14 9.90
N PHE A 39 3.35 2.97 9.26
CA PHE A 39 4.03 2.74 7.99
C PHE A 39 3.39 3.56 6.86
N VAL A 40 2.06 3.49 6.72
CA VAL A 40 1.32 4.31 5.75
C VAL A 40 1.59 5.80 5.96
N GLN A 41 1.53 6.29 7.20
CA GLN A 41 1.77 7.70 7.52
C GLN A 41 3.18 8.14 7.10
N ARG A 42 4.21 7.35 7.42
CA ARG A 42 5.60 7.66 7.05
C ARG A 42 5.80 7.62 5.53
N THR A 43 5.19 6.65 4.84
CA THR A 43 5.21 6.59 3.38
C THR A 43 4.58 7.86 2.78
N MET A 44 3.38 8.24 3.20
CA MET A 44 2.72 9.45 2.69
C MET A 44 3.54 10.71 3.00
N PHE A 45 4.13 10.79 4.18
CA PHE A 45 5.00 11.91 4.56
C PHE A 45 6.23 12.02 3.65
N VAL A 46 6.93 10.90 3.41
CA VAL A 46 8.12 10.88 2.54
C VAL A 46 7.74 11.20 1.08
N LEU A 47 6.64 10.65 0.57
CA LEU A 47 6.17 10.97 -0.79
C LEU A 47 5.78 12.44 -0.94
N GLY A 48 5.12 13.01 0.08
CA GLY A 48 4.79 14.44 0.10
C GLY A 48 6.04 15.32 0.08
N MET A 49 7.05 14.98 0.89
CA MET A 49 8.35 15.68 0.86
C MET A 49 9.06 15.51 -0.48
N ALA A 50 9.08 14.30 -1.05
CA ALA A 50 9.67 14.03 -2.36
C ALA A 50 9.00 14.89 -3.45
N GLY A 51 7.68 14.98 -3.46
CA GLY A 51 6.93 15.83 -4.37
C GLY A 51 7.30 17.31 -4.23
N ILE A 52 7.42 17.83 -3.00
CA ILE A 52 7.86 19.21 -2.76
C ILE A 52 9.28 19.43 -3.30
N VAL A 53 10.20 18.51 -3.04
CA VAL A 53 11.58 18.58 -3.55
C VAL A 53 11.59 18.58 -5.08
N GLN A 54 10.80 17.74 -5.73
CA GLN A 54 10.71 17.67 -7.20
C GLN A 54 10.09 18.92 -7.83
N VAL A 55 9.16 19.58 -7.13
CA VAL A 55 8.57 20.85 -7.57
C VAL A 55 9.54 22.02 -7.42
N LEU A 56 10.35 22.06 -6.37
CA LEU A 56 11.27 23.18 -6.11
C LEU A 56 12.60 23.03 -6.87
N PHE A 57 13.21 21.85 -6.78
CA PHE A 57 14.58 21.58 -7.22
C PHE A 57 14.68 20.56 -8.36
N GLY A 58 13.63 19.76 -8.56
CA GLY A 58 13.60 18.71 -9.59
C GLY A 58 12.97 19.16 -10.90
N HIS A 59 12.16 18.29 -11.48
CA HIS A 59 11.61 18.47 -12.82
C HIS A 59 10.49 19.54 -12.92
N ARG A 60 9.88 19.96 -11.80
CA ARG A 60 8.81 21.00 -11.77
C ARG A 60 7.55 20.68 -12.60
N LEU A 61 7.26 19.39 -12.77
CA LEU A 61 6.10 18.88 -13.53
C LEU A 61 5.10 18.22 -12.56
N PRO A 62 3.80 18.13 -12.91
CA PRO A 62 2.81 17.43 -12.09
C PRO A 62 2.94 15.91 -12.25
N ILE A 63 4.05 15.35 -11.78
CA ILE A 63 4.32 13.90 -11.76
C ILE A 63 3.93 13.35 -10.38
N ASN A 64 3.36 12.15 -10.37
CA ASN A 64 3.02 11.45 -9.13
C ASN A 64 4.26 10.72 -8.58
N GLU A 65 4.76 11.17 -7.44
CA GLU A 65 5.74 10.43 -6.65
C GLU A 65 5.01 9.32 -5.88
N SER A 66 5.15 8.08 -6.35
CA SER A 66 4.53 6.91 -5.72
C SER A 66 5.57 5.85 -5.37
N PRO A 67 5.28 4.91 -4.45
CA PRO A 67 6.14 3.76 -4.21
C PRO A 67 6.37 3.02 -5.54
N ALA A 68 7.63 2.71 -5.88
CA ALA A 68 7.90 2.07 -7.17
C ALA A 68 7.38 0.63 -7.15
N GLY A 69 6.51 0.29 -8.11
CA GLY A 69 5.85 -1.01 -8.16
C GLY A 69 6.81 -2.21 -8.22
N LEU A 70 8.00 -2.04 -8.82
CA LEU A 70 9.04 -3.08 -8.86
C LEU A 70 9.44 -3.56 -7.46
N TRP A 71 9.54 -2.65 -6.50
CA TRP A 71 10.00 -3.00 -5.16
C TRP A 71 9.05 -3.96 -4.48
N TRP A 72 7.76 -3.97 -4.83
CA TRP A 72 6.80 -4.92 -4.29
C TRP A 72 7.25 -6.38 -4.47
N GLY A 73 7.75 -6.75 -5.65
CA GLY A 73 8.29 -8.09 -5.88
C GLY A 73 9.44 -8.44 -4.92
N VAL A 74 10.30 -7.45 -4.62
CA VAL A 74 11.39 -7.61 -3.65
C VAL A 74 10.85 -7.80 -2.23
N PHE A 75 9.82 -7.06 -1.82
CA PHE A 75 9.16 -7.27 -0.52
C PHE A 75 8.58 -8.68 -0.40
N ILE A 76 7.94 -9.20 -1.46
CA ILE A 76 7.38 -10.57 -1.49
C ILE A 76 8.50 -11.60 -1.34
N ILE A 77 9.60 -11.47 -2.10
CA ILE A 77 10.73 -12.39 -2.01
C ILE A 77 11.36 -12.35 -0.62
N TYR A 78 11.57 -11.16 -0.05
CA TYR A 78 12.13 -11.04 1.30
C TYR A 78 11.21 -11.62 2.37
N ALA A 79 9.89 -11.52 2.21
CA ALA A 79 8.95 -12.14 3.13
C ALA A 79 9.14 -13.67 3.20
N THR A 80 9.54 -14.34 2.11
CA THR A 80 9.81 -15.80 2.14
C THR A 80 11.08 -16.18 2.92
N PHE A 81 11.93 -15.21 3.25
CA PHE A 81 13.15 -15.43 4.05
C PHE A 81 12.89 -15.40 5.56
N ILE A 82 11.70 -15.00 6.00
CA ILE A 82 11.29 -15.02 7.41
C ILE A 82 11.25 -16.49 7.88
N GLY A 83 11.97 -16.80 8.96
CA GLY A 83 12.09 -18.15 9.51
C GLY A 83 13.06 -19.07 8.74
N VAL A 84 13.61 -18.62 7.61
CA VAL A 84 14.59 -19.39 6.80
C VAL A 84 15.98 -18.77 6.88
N THR A 85 16.09 -17.48 6.58
CA THR A 85 17.36 -16.73 6.60
C THR A 85 17.40 -15.71 7.73
N TYR A 86 16.26 -15.12 8.08
CA TYR A 86 16.11 -14.16 9.17
C TYR A 86 15.14 -14.71 10.21
N GLU A 87 15.45 -14.52 11.49
CA GLU A 87 14.66 -15.08 12.58
C GLU A 87 13.23 -14.50 12.64
N THR A 88 13.08 -13.20 12.36
CA THR A 88 11.79 -12.50 12.49
C THR A 88 11.48 -11.60 11.30
N ALA A 89 10.19 -11.26 11.12
CA ALA A 89 9.74 -10.26 10.15
C ALA A 89 10.43 -8.90 10.34
N ALA A 90 10.66 -8.50 11.59
CA ALA A 90 11.34 -7.27 11.93
C ALA A 90 12.80 -7.27 11.44
N ASP A 91 13.50 -8.39 11.54
CA ASP A 91 14.89 -8.50 11.09
C ASP A 91 14.99 -8.48 9.56
N THR A 92 14.07 -9.16 8.88
CA THR A 92 13.94 -9.06 7.42
C THR A 92 13.68 -7.61 6.98
N LEU A 93 12.76 -6.90 7.65
CA LEU A 93 12.47 -5.49 7.34
C LEU A 93 13.66 -4.57 7.61
N LYS A 94 14.48 -4.83 8.64
CA LYS A 94 15.71 -4.07 8.90
C LYS A 94 16.70 -4.20 7.75
N VAL A 95 16.91 -5.42 7.25
CA VAL A 95 17.81 -5.67 6.11
C VAL A 95 17.23 -5.08 4.82
N LEU A 96 15.93 -5.21 4.60
CA LEU A 96 15.28 -4.62 3.43
C LEU A 96 15.39 -3.09 3.44
N LYS A 97 15.20 -2.46 4.61
CA LYS A 97 15.36 -1.01 4.79
C LYS A 97 16.79 -0.56 4.49
N SER A 98 17.80 -1.27 4.99
CA SER A 98 19.20 -0.92 4.71
C SER A 98 19.55 -1.13 3.24
N GLY A 99 19.07 -2.22 2.62
CA GLY A 99 19.22 -2.48 1.19
C GLY A 99 18.59 -1.38 0.31
N LEU A 100 17.39 -0.93 0.65
CA LEU A 100 16.72 0.18 -0.03
C LEU A 100 17.49 1.51 0.11
N LEU A 101 18.02 1.80 1.30
CA LEU A 101 18.83 2.99 1.52
C LEU A 101 20.13 2.96 0.70
N ILE A 102 20.84 1.83 0.70
CA ILE A 102 22.06 1.65 -0.08
C ILE A 102 21.76 1.74 -1.57
N SER A 103 20.66 1.12 -2.04
CA SER A 103 20.20 1.22 -3.43
C SER A 103 19.93 2.67 -3.82
N GLY A 104 19.27 3.45 -2.96
CA GLY A 104 19.04 4.88 -3.18
C GLY A 104 20.33 5.69 -3.31
N ILE A 105 21.33 5.40 -2.47
CA ILE A 105 22.66 6.04 -2.55
C ILE A 105 23.35 5.67 -3.87
N ILE A 106 23.35 4.39 -4.24
CA ILE A 106 23.92 3.92 -5.52
C ILE A 106 23.21 4.60 -6.69
N PHE A 107 21.88 4.69 -6.65
CA PHE A 107 21.09 5.34 -7.69
C PHE A 107 21.44 6.83 -7.82
N LEU A 108 21.63 7.52 -6.69
CA LEU A 108 22.08 8.92 -6.69
C LEU A 108 23.47 9.07 -7.35
N LEU A 109 24.42 8.20 -7.01
CA LEU A 109 25.75 8.20 -7.62
C LEU A 109 25.71 7.93 -9.13
N LEU A 110 24.90 6.97 -9.57
CA LEU A 110 24.70 6.66 -11.00
C LEU A 110 24.05 7.82 -11.76
N ALA A 111 23.11 8.52 -11.12
CA ALA A 111 22.48 9.71 -11.68
C ALA A 111 23.48 10.86 -11.83
N LEU A 112 24.27 11.14 -10.79
CA LEU A 112 25.28 12.22 -10.81
C LEU A 112 26.41 11.97 -11.81
N THR A 113 26.80 10.71 -12.01
CA THR A 113 27.85 10.32 -12.97
C THR A 113 27.35 10.26 -14.42
N GLY A 114 26.05 10.41 -14.67
CA GLY A 114 25.45 10.32 -16.01
C GLY A 114 25.43 8.90 -16.59
N VAL A 115 25.82 7.87 -15.82
CA VAL A 115 25.82 6.48 -16.25
C VAL A 115 24.41 6.00 -16.57
N LEU A 116 23.40 6.52 -15.85
CA LEU A 116 21.99 6.21 -16.14
C LEU A 116 21.62 6.46 -17.61
N ASN A 117 22.13 7.53 -18.24
CA ASN A 117 21.86 7.83 -19.66
C ASN A 117 22.40 6.78 -20.64
N LYS A 118 23.39 5.99 -20.22
CA LYS A 118 23.90 4.87 -21.01
C LYS A 118 23.05 3.62 -20.80
N ILE A 119 22.59 3.40 -19.56
CA ILE A 119 21.75 2.26 -19.20
C ILE A 119 20.36 2.38 -19.85
N THR A 120 19.82 3.59 -19.98
CA THR A 120 18.49 3.82 -20.62
C THR A 120 18.42 3.31 -22.05
N ILE A 121 19.55 3.19 -22.76
CA ILE A 121 19.62 2.61 -24.12
C ILE A 121 19.19 1.12 -24.13
N LEU A 122 19.36 0.42 -23.01
CA LEU A 122 18.93 -0.97 -22.86
C LEU A 122 17.40 -1.11 -22.75
N PHE A 123 16.68 -0.05 -22.40
CA PHE A 123 15.22 -0.08 -22.24
C PHE A 123 14.52 0.16 -23.57
N THR A 124 14.73 -0.75 -24.53
CA THR A 124 14.00 -0.73 -25.81
C THR A 124 12.49 -0.86 -25.59
N PRO A 125 11.64 -0.47 -26.56
CA PRO A 125 10.18 -0.64 -26.45
C PRO A 125 9.77 -2.09 -26.14
N THR A 126 10.45 -3.08 -26.71
CA THR A 126 10.21 -4.50 -26.46
C THR A 126 10.54 -4.89 -25.01
N ILE A 127 11.70 -4.46 -24.50
CA ILE A 127 12.10 -4.75 -23.12
C ILE A 127 11.15 -4.07 -22.13
N THR A 128 10.80 -2.81 -22.40
CA THR A 128 9.85 -2.03 -21.59
C THR A 128 8.48 -2.70 -21.58
N PHE A 129 7.97 -3.15 -22.73
CA PHE A 129 6.69 -3.86 -22.80
C PHE A 129 6.71 -5.17 -21.99
N THR A 130 7.72 -6.03 -22.20
CA THR A 130 7.85 -7.29 -21.46
C THR A 130 7.96 -7.03 -19.97
N TYR A 131 8.75 -6.04 -19.57
CA TYR A 131 8.89 -5.62 -18.18
C TYR A 131 7.56 -5.17 -17.58
N LEU A 132 6.83 -4.28 -18.24
CA LEU A 132 5.53 -3.79 -17.75
C LEU A 132 4.49 -4.91 -17.70
N MET A 133 4.50 -5.83 -18.67
CA MET A 133 3.61 -7.00 -18.66
C MET A 133 3.90 -7.91 -17.46
N LEU A 134 5.17 -8.26 -17.22
CA LEU A 134 5.56 -9.06 -16.07
C LEU A 134 5.28 -8.34 -14.75
N LEU A 135 5.41 -7.01 -14.70
CA LEU A 135 5.06 -6.22 -13.53
C LEU A 135 3.56 -6.33 -13.21
N ILE A 136 2.68 -6.22 -14.22
CA ILE A 136 1.23 -6.38 -14.03
C ILE A 136 0.91 -7.77 -13.47
N PHE A 137 1.52 -8.83 -14.02
CA PHE A 137 1.32 -10.19 -13.51
C PHE A 137 1.81 -10.36 -12.08
N GLN A 138 2.99 -9.83 -11.74
CA GLN A 138 3.52 -9.88 -10.37
C GLN A 138 2.61 -9.16 -9.36
N LEU A 139 2.02 -8.03 -9.75
CA LEU A 139 1.15 -7.24 -8.87
C LEU A 139 -0.25 -7.84 -8.70
N SER A 140 -0.68 -8.74 -9.59
CA SER A 140 -2.06 -9.24 -9.63
C SER A 140 -2.48 -10.03 -8.37
N GLY A 141 -1.59 -10.81 -7.77
CA GLY A 141 -1.89 -11.67 -6.61
C GLY A 141 -2.40 -10.88 -5.39
N PRO A 142 -1.65 -9.89 -4.89
CA PRO A 142 -2.11 -9.06 -3.79
C PRO A 142 -3.41 -8.30 -4.07
N PHE A 143 -3.63 -7.82 -5.30
CA PHE A 143 -4.91 -7.21 -5.68
C PHE A 143 -6.05 -8.21 -5.62
N PHE A 144 -5.82 -9.45 -6.08
CA PHE A 144 -6.79 -10.52 -5.99
C PHE A 144 -7.15 -10.86 -4.53
N ASN A 145 -6.15 -10.92 -3.64
CA ASN A 145 -6.35 -11.13 -2.21
C ASN A 145 -7.18 -9.98 -1.60
N GLY A 146 -6.93 -8.73 -2.00
CA GLY A 146 -7.71 -7.57 -1.57
C GLY A 146 -9.18 -7.64 -2.03
N ILE A 147 -9.43 -8.05 -3.27
CA ILE A 147 -10.80 -8.19 -3.82
C ILE A 147 -11.56 -9.32 -3.16
N THR A 148 -10.89 -10.43 -2.85
CA THR A 148 -11.51 -11.63 -2.30
C THR A 148 -11.62 -11.64 -0.78
N GLY A 149 -10.88 -10.75 -0.11
CA GLY A 149 -10.69 -10.80 1.34
C GLY A 149 -10.03 -12.10 1.78
N PHE A 150 -9.18 -12.68 0.93
CA PHE A 150 -8.55 -13.97 1.18
C PHE A 150 -7.58 -13.87 2.36
N ASP A 151 -7.89 -14.62 3.41
CA ASP A 151 -7.06 -14.75 4.60
C ASP A 151 -6.19 -16.01 4.45
N HIS A 152 -4.86 -15.85 4.51
CA HIS A 152 -3.91 -16.94 4.34
C HIS A 152 -3.92 -17.92 5.52
N ASP A 153 -4.39 -17.49 6.70
CA ASP A 153 -4.40 -18.33 7.90
C ASP A 153 -5.62 -19.26 7.94
N ILE A 154 -6.74 -18.81 7.37
CA ILE A 154 -8.03 -19.53 7.41
C ILE A 154 -8.31 -20.22 6.06
N GLY A 155 -7.70 -19.74 4.95
CA GLY A 155 -7.92 -20.27 3.61
C GLY A 155 -9.33 -20.01 3.07
N VAL A 156 -10.06 -19.05 3.67
CA VAL A 156 -11.45 -18.77 3.34
C VAL A 156 -11.58 -17.43 2.62
N VAL A 157 -12.33 -17.47 1.53
CA VAL A 157 -12.73 -16.30 0.76
C VAL A 157 -13.96 -15.67 1.41
N GLN A 158 -13.94 -14.35 1.58
CA GLN A 158 -15.04 -13.62 2.20
C GLN A 158 -16.02 -13.13 1.13
N ILE A 159 -17.13 -13.85 0.96
CA ILE A 159 -18.19 -13.50 0.00
C ILE A 159 -18.67 -12.04 0.13
N PRO A 160 -18.87 -11.48 1.35
CA PRO A 160 -19.24 -10.07 1.50
C PRO A 160 -18.19 -9.09 0.95
N VAL A 161 -16.90 -9.42 1.08
CA VAL A 161 -15.79 -8.60 0.57
C VAL A 161 -15.75 -8.63 -0.96
N ILE A 162 -15.95 -9.80 -1.57
CA ILE A 162 -16.06 -9.92 -3.03
C ILE A 162 -17.20 -9.05 -3.54
N PHE A 163 -18.37 -9.16 -2.92
CA PHE A 163 -19.55 -8.43 -3.33
C PHE A 163 -19.34 -6.91 -3.23
N GLY A 164 -18.80 -6.44 -2.10
CA GLY A 164 -18.45 -5.02 -1.92
C GLY A 164 -17.39 -4.54 -2.91
N SER A 165 -16.37 -5.36 -3.19
CA SER A 165 -15.32 -5.05 -4.16
C SER A 165 -15.86 -4.97 -5.58
N LEU A 166 -16.72 -5.91 -6.00
CA LEU A 166 -17.33 -5.92 -7.33
C LEU A 166 -18.22 -4.70 -7.55
N ILE A 167 -19.04 -4.35 -6.56
CA ILE A 167 -19.84 -3.12 -6.58
C ILE A 167 -18.93 -1.91 -6.76
N THR A 168 -17.87 -1.81 -5.95
CA THR A 168 -16.92 -0.69 -6.00
C THR A 168 -16.27 -0.57 -7.39
N ILE A 169 -15.85 -1.69 -7.98
CA ILE A 169 -15.26 -1.75 -9.33
C ILE A 169 -16.25 -1.27 -10.39
N ILE A 170 -17.49 -1.78 -10.37
CA ILE A 170 -18.54 -1.39 -11.32
C ILE A 170 -18.83 0.10 -11.22
N PHE A 171 -19.00 0.64 -10.01
CA PHE A 171 -19.20 2.07 -9.80
C PHE A 171 -18.02 2.90 -10.27
N THR A 172 -16.79 2.44 -10.04
CA THR A 172 -15.57 3.13 -10.51
C THR A 172 -15.57 3.27 -12.03
N PHE A 173 -15.84 2.18 -12.77
CA PHE A 173 -15.91 2.22 -14.22
C PHE A 173 -17.08 3.07 -14.73
N TRP A 174 -18.24 2.97 -14.09
CA TRP A 174 -19.41 3.77 -14.44
C TRP A 174 -19.16 5.27 -14.27
N LEU A 175 -18.53 5.68 -13.16
CA LEU A 175 -18.15 7.08 -12.92
C LEU A 175 -17.08 7.56 -13.91
N GLY A 176 -16.07 6.73 -14.20
CA GLY A 176 -14.98 7.06 -15.11
C GLY A 176 -15.42 7.23 -16.56
N ASN A 177 -16.51 6.55 -16.97
CA ASN A 177 -17.08 6.65 -18.31
C ASN A 177 -18.36 7.50 -18.37
N HIS A 178 -18.66 8.26 -17.32
CA HIS A 178 -19.88 9.06 -17.23
C HIS A 178 -19.85 10.25 -18.20
N GLN A 179 -20.98 10.54 -18.85
CA GLN A 179 -21.12 11.62 -19.86
C GLN A 179 -20.86 13.02 -19.29
N VAL A 180 -21.06 13.21 -17.99
CA VAL A 180 -20.83 14.49 -17.31
C VAL A 180 -19.35 14.64 -16.96
N LYS A 181 -18.65 15.58 -17.62
CA LYS A 181 -17.20 15.80 -17.47
C LYS A 181 -16.72 16.02 -16.04
N TRP A 182 -17.52 16.69 -15.19
CA TRP A 182 -17.17 16.87 -13.78
C TRP A 182 -17.17 15.52 -13.04
N VAL A 183 -18.20 14.70 -13.22
CA VAL A 183 -18.27 13.34 -12.63
C VAL A 183 -17.07 12.51 -13.06
N GLN A 184 -16.71 12.54 -14.36
CA GLN A 184 -15.54 11.84 -14.87
C GLN A 184 -14.23 12.31 -14.21
N HIS A 185 -14.03 13.63 -14.05
CA HIS A 185 -12.83 14.19 -13.42
C HIS A 185 -12.68 13.76 -11.95
N TYR A 186 -13.78 13.68 -11.19
CA TYR A 186 -13.76 13.31 -9.77
C TYR A 186 -14.07 11.83 -9.52
N SER A 187 -14.11 11.00 -10.57
CA SER A 187 -14.51 9.58 -10.53
C SER A 187 -13.78 8.79 -9.46
N ILE A 188 -12.46 8.95 -9.34
CA ILE A 188 -11.64 8.22 -8.36
C ILE A 188 -11.99 8.65 -6.93
N VAL A 189 -12.12 9.95 -6.67
CA VAL A 189 -12.47 10.45 -5.33
C VAL A 189 -13.86 9.93 -4.91
N MET A 190 -14.82 9.97 -5.83
CA MET A 190 -16.16 9.43 -5.60
C MET A 190 -16.15 7.92 -5.44
N ALA A 191 -15.35 7.18 -6.22
CA ALA A 191 -15.21 5.74 -6.09
C ALA A 191 -14.65 5.33 -4.72
N PHE A 192 -13.67 6.07 -4.18
CA PHE A 192 -13.18 5.86 -2.81
C PHE A 192 -14.28 6.09 -1.77
N ALA A 193 -15.02 7.19 -1.89
CA ALA A 193 -16.10 7.51 -0.97
C ALA A 193 -17.24 6.47 -1.02
N ILE A 194 -17.68 6.09 -2.22
CA ILE A 194 -18.72 5.09 -2.44
C ILE A 194 -18.25 3.71 -1.98
N GLY A 195 -17.02 3.31 -2.32
CA GLY A 195 -16.45 2.05 -1.87
C GLY A 195 -16.43 1.96 -0.36
N TRP A 196 -15.96 3.01 0.33
CA TRP A 196 -16.01 3.06 1.78
C TRP A 196 -17.44 2.94 2.33
N LEU A 197 -18.41 3.65 1.74
CA LEU A 197 -19.83 3.57 2.14
C LEU A 197 -20.42 2.17 1.92
N VAL A 198 -20.08 1.50 0.82
CA VAL A 198 -20.50 0.12 0.53
C VAL A 198 -19.97 -0.82 1.62
N PHE A 199 -18.66 -0.73 1.93
CA PHE A 199 -18.06 -1.53 2.99
C PHE A 199 -18.62 -1.18 4.39
N ALA A 200 -18.98 0.08 4.64
CA ALA A 200 -19.63 0.49 5.88
C ALA A 200 -21.03 -0.10 6.01
N GLY A 201 -21.84 -0.07 4.93
CA GLY A 201 -23.16 -0.68 4.90
C GLY A 201 -23.14 -2.21 5.05
N LEU A 202 -22.08 -2.87 4.59
CA LEU A 202 -21.85 -4.31 4.80
C LEU A 202 -21.35 -4.65 6.21
N GLY A 203 -21.12 -3.65 7.09
CA GLY A 203 -20.55 -3.86 8.42
C GLY A 203 -19.06 -4.20 8.43
N LEU A 204 -18.37 -4.01 7.30
CA LEU A 204 -16.96 -4.34 7.09
C LEU A 204 -16.01 -3.14 7.18
N ALA A 205 -16.55 -1.91 7.26
CA ALA A 205 -15.72 -0.71 7.46
C ALA A 205 -14.97 -0.72 8.80
N SER A 206 -15.44 -1.51 9.75
CA SER A 206 -14.67 -1.91 10.93
C SER A 206 -13.83 -3.13 10.58
N GLY A 207 -12.72 -2.92 9.88
CA GLY A 207 -11.66 -3.94 9.85
C GLY A 207 -11.19 -4.29 11.27
N PRO A 208 -10.34 -5.32 11.45
CA PRO A 208 -9.90 -5.83 12.76
C PRO A 208 -9.26 -4.81 13.71
N LEU A 209 -9.04 -3.56 13.26
CA LEU A 209 -8.60 -2.39 14.03
C LEU A 209 -9.40 -2.17 15.33
N LEU A 210 -10.71 -2.44 15.35
CA LEU A 210 -11.52 -2.36 16.59
C LEU A 210 -11.62 -3.69 17.34
N LYS A 211 -11.43 -4.82 16.65
CA LYS A 211 -11.51 -6.15 17.27
C LYS A 211 -10.25 -6.50 18.05
N GLN A 212 -9.06 -6.11 17.55
CA GLN A 212 -7.79 -6.25 18.29
C GLN A 212 -7.66 -5.24 19.43
N ALA A 213 -8.14 -4.00 19.26
CA ALA A 213 -8.16 -3.02 20.35
C ALA A 213 -9.11 -3.42 21.50
N GLY A 214 -10.14 -4.21 21.21
CA GLY A 214 -11.10 -4.71 22.21
C GLY A 214 -10.71 -6.01 22.90
N THR A 215 -9.77 -6.80 22.38
CA THR A 215 -9.42 -8.12 22.94
C THR A 215 -8.04 -8.19 23.61
N SER A 216 -7.08 -7.33 23.25
CA SER A 216 -5.73 -7.39 23.83
C SER A 216 -5.58 -6.72 25.21
N HIS A 217 -6.54 -5.87 25.61
CA HIS A 217 -6.46 -5.14 26.89
C HIS A 217 -7.42 -5.64 27.99
N PHE A 218 -8.29 -6.63 27.74
CA PHE A 218 -9.21 -7.14 28.76
C PHE A 218 -8.98 -8.61 29.17
N GLN A 219 -8.17 -9.39 28.44
CA GLN A 219 -7.91 -10.80 28.79
C GLN A 219 -6.60 -11.06 29.53
N THR A 220 -5.66 -10.11 29.56
CA THR A 220 -4.38 -10.25 30.28
C THR A 220 -4.45 -9.84 31.76
N GLY A 221 -5.61 -9.36 32.23
CA GLY A 221 -5.82 -8.93 33.63
C GLY A 221 -6.63 -9.90 34.50
N LEU A 222 -7.19 -10.99 33.95
CA LEU A 222 -8.12 -11.87 34.69
C LEU A 222 -7.63 -13.32 34.86
N HIS A 223 -6.35 -13.60 34.55
CA HIS A 223 -5.75 -14.93 34.74
C HIS A 223 -4.55 -14.96 35.72
N LEU A 224 -4.23 -13.85 36.40
CA LEU A 224 -3.19 -13.80 37.44
C LEU A 224 -3.72 -13.64 38.88
N VAL A 225 -5.01 -13.88 39.12
CA VAL A 225 -5.65 -13.69 40.46
C VAL A 225 -6.25 -14.98 41.06
N PRO A 226 -5.59 -16.15 40.95
CA PRO A 226 -5.73 -17.09 42.08
C PRO A 226 -4.42 -17.73 42.57
N LEU A 227 -3.24 -17.27 42.14
CA LEU A 227 -1.97 -17.88 42.58
C LEU A 227 -1.38 -17.30 43.88
N PHE A 228 -2.02 -16.31 44.51
CA PHE A 228 -1.55 -15.67 45.75
C PHE A 228 -2.42 -15.93 47.00
N LEU A 229 -3.36 -16.88 46.96
CA LEU A 229 -4.23 -17.24 48.10
C LEU A 229 -4.24 -18.75 48.43
N ARG A 230 -3.11 -19.44 48.22
CA ARG A 230 -2.85 -20.77 48.82
C ARG A 230 -1.46 -20.84 49.42
N LEU A 231 -1.32 -20.20 50.58
CA LEU A 231 -0.36 -20.56 51.62
C LEU A 231 -1.12 -20.59 52.95
N GLU A 232 -1.88 -21.67 53.15
CA GLU A 232 -1.99 -22.43 54.40
C GLU A 232 -2.07 -23.92 54.02
#